data_AF-A0A3N4I9K4-F1
#
_entry.id   AF-A0A3N4I9K4-F1
#
_cell.length_a   1.000
_cell.length_b   1.000
_cell.length_c   1.000
_cell.angle_alpha   90.00
_cell.angle_beta   90.00
_cell.angle_gamma   90.00
#
_symmetry.space_group_name_H-M   'P 1'
#
loop_
_entity.id
_entity.type
_entity.pdbx_description
1 polymer ?
#
loop_
_entity_poly.entity_id
_entity_poly.type
_entity_poly.pdbx_seq_one_letter_code
_entity_poly.pdbx_strand_id
1 'polypeptide(L)'
;MADNSEASTNAECPQGHLHNGRICLYKVQKQTGEQMGSFFFNNEVFVCAHRDDTRLIAVTETRWCQIKSVDEPRIRELLRDGKHYVRAVVRQCQFGDLEGGKFASICIAELQVECLNGV
;
A
#
# COMPACT_ATOMS: atom_id res chain seq x y z
N MET A 1 -2.38 -42.40 15.66
CA MET A 1 -3.20 -41.26 15.18
C MET A 1 -2.23 -40.20 14.72
N ALA A 2 -2.18 -39.93 13.42
CA ALA A 2 -1.34 -38.88 12.86
C ALA A 2 -1.98 -37.55 13.19
N ASP A 3 -1.39 -36.82 14.13
CA ASP A 3 -1.74 -35.43 14.40
C ASP A 3 -1.00 -34.59 13.35
N ASN A 4 -1.66 -34.40 12.21
CA ASN A 4 -1.28 -33.43 11.18
C ASN A 4 -1.58 -32.02 11.71
N SER A 5 -0.84 -31.63 12.75
CA SER A 5 -0.69 -30.24 13.10
C SER A 5 0.15 -29.61 11.99
N GLU A 6 -0.52 -29.03 10.99
CA GLU A 6 0.09 -28.13 10.01
C GLU A 6 0.88 -27.08 10.80
N ALA A 7 2.20 -27.29 10.89
CA ALA A 7 3.11 -26.37 11.50
C ALA A 7 3.01 -25.07 10.71
N SER A 8 2.25 -24.14 11.27
CA SER A 8 2.06 -22.76 10.85
C SER A 8 3.37 -22.24 10.24
N THR A 9 3.39 -22.10 8.91
CA THR A 9 4.52 -21.59 8.13
C THR A 9 4.74 -20.09 8.36
N ASN A 10 4.38 -19.57 9.53
CA ASN A 10 4.49 -18.17 9.97
C ASN A 10 5.34 -18.02 11.24
N ALA A 11 6.02 -19.07 11.70
CA ALA A 11 6.74 -19.07 12.99
C ALA A 11 7.94 -18.10 13.07
N GLU A 12 8.43 -17.55 11.95
CA GLU A 12 9.56 -16.61 11.93
C GLU A 12 9.17 -15.14 11.79
N CYS A 13 7.90 -14.83 11.55
CA CYS A 13 7.42 -13.46 11.60
C CYS A 13 7.04 -13.18 13.06
N PRO A 14 7.80 -12.36 13.83
CA PRO A 14 7.43 -12.07 15.20
C PRO A 14 5.99 -11.54 15.17
N GLN A 15 5.08 -12.20 15.89
CA GLN A 15 3.66 -11.81 16.05
C GLN A 15 3.56 -10.41 16.67
N GLY A 16 3.92 -9.37 15.93
CA GLY A 16 4.21 -8.06 16.51
C GLY A 16 4.62 -6.94 15.56
N HIS A 17 4.94 -7.20 14.28
CA HIS A 17 5.16 -6.12 13.31
C HIS A 17 3.90 -5.72 12.51
N LEU A 18 2.70 -5.99 13.04
CA LEU A 18 1.45 -5.40 12.56
C LEU A 18 1.42 -3.91 12.92
N HIS A 19 2.17 -3.09 12.19
CA HIS A 19 1.90 -1.67 12.16
C HIS A 19 0.68 -1.43 11.29
N ASN A 20 -0.48 -1.47 11.94
CA ASN A 20 -1.70 -0.85 11.44
C ASN A 20 -1.49 0.67 11.40
N GLY A 21 -0.69 1.13 10.45
CA GLY A 21 -0.44 2.54 10.16
C GLY A 21 -1.50 3.05 9.21
N ARG A 22 -1.93 4.30 9.41
CA ARG A 22 -2.80 5.00 8.45
C ARG A 22 -1.92 5.78 7.50
N ILE A 23 -2.00 5.48 6.21
CA ILE A 23 -1.31 6.24 5.17
C ILE A 23 -2.30 6.92 4.25
N CYS A 24 -1.85 8.01 3.66
CA CYS A 24 -2.59 8.69 2.62
C CYS A 24 -2.02 8.29 1.25
N LEU A 25 -2.89 7.72 0.40
CA LEU A 25 -2.57 7.48 -1.01
C LEU A 25 -3.07 8.64 -1.84
N TYR A 26 -2.24 9.12 -2.76
CA TYR A 26 -2.57 10.22 -3.65
C TYR A 26 -2.41 9.80 -5.09
N LYS A 27 -3.47 9.99 -5.88
CA LYS A 27 -3.32 10.00 -7.33
C LYS A 27 -2.71 11.33 -7.74
N VAL A 28 -1.51 11.30 -8.33
CA VAL A 28 -0.92 12.46 -9.01
C VAL A 28 -1.28 12.36 -10.49
N GLN A 29 -2.14 13.25 -10.96
CA GLN A 29 -2.56 13.31 -12.36
C GLN A 29 -1.35 13.58 -13.29
N LYS A 30 -1.23 12.82 -14.39
CA LYS A 30 -0.44 13.24 -15.55
C LYS A 30 -1.29 14.23 -16.36
N GLN A 31 -0.66 15.29 -16.89
CA GLN A 31 -1.27 16.44 -17.58
C GLN A 31 -2.21 16.14 -18.78
N THR A 32 -2.54 14.88 -19.08
CA THR A 32 -3.12 14.45 -20.36
C THR A 32 -4.63 14.63 -20.49
N GLY A 33 -5.30 15.39 -19.63
CA GLY A 33 -6.69 15.83 -19.88
C GLY A 33 -7.76 14.73 -19.97
N GLU A 34 -7.44 13.47 -19.68
CA GLU A 34 -8.43 12.39 -19.65
C GLU A 34 -9.42 12.60 -18.49
N GLN A 35 -10.72 12.52 -18.82
CA GLN A 35 -11.77 12.45 -17.80
C GLN A 35 -11.56 11.21 -16.94
N MET A 36 -11.68 11.41 -15.64
CA MET A 36 -11.20 10.50 -14.63
C MET A 36 -12.33 10.11 -13.70
N GLY A 37 -12.68 8.83 -13.70
CA GLY A 37 -13.55 8.25 -12.68
C GLY A 37 -12.84 8.07 -11.34
N SER A 38 -13.57 7.57 -10.33
CA SER A 38 -13.01 7.22 -9.02
C SER A 38 -11.75 6.37 -9.15
N PHE A 39 -10.63 6.86 -8.61
CA PHE A 39 -9.35 6.16 -8.73
C PHE A 39 -9.13 5.10 -7.66
N PHE A 40 -9.77 5.25 -6.51
CA PHE A 40 -9.70 4.35 -5.38
C PHE A 40 -11.10 3.82 -5.07
N PHE A 41 -11.16 2.55 -4.68
CA PHE A 41 -12.36 1.93 -4.13
C PHE A 41 -12.12 1.50 -2.69
N ASN A 42 -13.16 1.51 -1.85
CA ASN A 42 -13.03 0.98 -0.49
C ASN A 42 -12.70 -0.52 -0.55
N ASN A 43 -11.82 -0.97 0.35
CA ASN A 43 -11.21 -2.29 0.41
C ASN A 43 -10.31 -2.66 -0.77
N GLU A 44 -9.98 -1.71 -1.63
CA GLU A 44 -8.97 -1.91 -2.65
C GLU A 44 -7.59 -2.12 -2.02
N VAL A 45 -6.81 -3.05 -2.57
CA VAL A 45 -5.49 -3.41 -2.05
C VAL A 45 -4.42 -3.00 -3.03
N PHE A 46 -3.44 -2.25 -2.56
CA PHE A 46 -2.24 -1.89 -3.30
C PHE A 46 -1.02 -2.57 -2.67
N VAL A 47 -0.04 -2.89 -3.50
CA VAL A 47 1.28 -3.35 -3.07
C VAL A 47 2.20 -2.14 -2.97
N CYS A 48 2.85 -1.95 -1.83
CA CYS A 48 3.82 -0.88 -1.66
C CYS A 48 5.14 -1.28 -2.33
N ALA A 49 5.74 -0.37 -3.08
CA ALA A 49 7.00 -0.59 -3.78
C ALA A 49 7.84 0.69 -3.86
N HIS A 50 9.13 0.52 -4.08
CA HIS A 50 10.01 1.63 -4.46
C HIS A 50 9.86 1.91 -5.95
N ARG A 51 9.61 3.16 -6.31
CA ARG A 51 9.72 3.60 -7.71
C ARG A 51 11.16 3.95 -8.07
N ASP A 52 11.85 4.57 -7.11
CA ASP A 52 13.25 4.94 -7.12
C ASP A 52 13.73 5.03 -5.65
N ASP A 53 15.01 5.33 -5.42
CA ASP A 53 15.58 5.44 -4.07
C ASP A 53 14.87 6.48 -3.18
N THR A 54 14.15 7.41 -3.81
CA THR A 54 13.55 8.60 -3.19
C THR A 54 12.03 8.60 -3.19
N ARG A 55 11.34 7.62 -3.80
CA ARG A 55 9.88 7.61 -3.92
C ARG A 55 9.25 6.27 -3.59
N LEU A 56 8.28 6.31 -2.67
CA LEU A 56 7.41 5.21 -2.32
C LEU A 56 6.10 5.29 -3.11
N ILE A 57 5.71 4.19 -3.74
CA ILE A 57 4.48 4.07 -4.50
C ILE A 57 3.64 2.89 -4.00
N ALA A 58 2.34 2.94 -4.26
CA ALA A 58 1.44 1.80 -4.13
C ALA A 58 0.98 1.40 -5.54
N VAL A 59 1.01 0.11 -5.86
CA VAL A 59 0.73 -0.42 -7.19
C VAL A 59 -0.35 -1.51 -7.15
N THR A 60 -1.15 -1.55 -8.19
CA THR A 60 -2.00 -2.69 -8.60
C THR A 60 -1.57 -3.10 -10.01
N GLU A 61 -2.24 -4.08 -10.60
CA GLU A 61 -1.99 -4.51 -11.98
C GLU A 61 -2.14 -3.36 -13.01
N THR A 62 -3.06 -2.43 -12.76
CA THR A 62 -3.45 -1.40 -13.75
C THR A 62 -3.18 0.03 -13.30
N ARG A 63 -2.86 0.24 -12.02
CA ARG A 63 -2.78 1.57 -11.41
C ARG A 63 -1.59 1.68 -10.47
N TRP A 64 -1.01 2.88 -10.39
CA TRP A 64 -0.05 3.22 -9.35
C TRP A 64 -0.39 4.60 -8.77
N CYS A 65 -0.12 4.77 -7.48
CA CYS A 65 -0.25 6.03 -6.75
C CYS A 65 0.99 6.32 -5.92
N GLN A 66 1.13 7.58 -5.55
CA GLN A 66 2.18 7.98 -4.62
C GLN A 66 1.69 7.76 -3.18
N ILE A 67 2.55 7.16 -2.36
CA ILE A 67 2.35 7.11 -0.92
C ILE A 67 2.96 8.38 -0.33
N LYS A 68 2.21 9.08 0.51
CA LYS A 68 2.78 10.07 1.43
C LYS A 68 2.30 9.75 2.83
N SER A 69 3.24 9.50 3.73
CA SER A 69 2.95 9.22 5.13
C SER A 69 4.09 9.72 6.02
N VAL A 70 3.76 10.03 7.28
CA VAL A 70 4.77 10.20 8.33
C VAL A 70 5.55 8.90 8.57
N ASP A 71 4.94 7.75 8.28
CA ASP A 71 5.54 6.43 8.39
C ASP A 71 6.38 6.03 7.17
N GLU A 72 6.51 6.91 6.16
CA GLU A 72 7.20 6.60 4.91
C GLU A 72 8.64 6.09 5.10
N PRO A 73 9.50 6.67 5.98
CA PRO A 73 10.85 6.15 6.23
C PRO A 73 10.83 4.70 6.70
N ARG A 74 9.89 4.36 7.58
CA ARG A 74 9.74 3.02 8.12
C ARG A 74 9.28 2.00 7.07
N ILE A 75 8.32 2.39 6.23
CA ILE A 75 7.87 1.52 5.13
C ILE A 75 9.03 1.22 4.18
N ARG A 76 9.88 2.21 3.91
CA ARG A 76 11.07 2.02 3.06
C ARG A 76 12.06 1.05 3.68
N GLU A 77 12.28 1.10 4.99
CA GLU A 77 13.17 0.16 5.67
C GLU A 77 12.65 -1.28 5.54
N LEU A 78 11.35 -1.49 5.76
CA LEU A 78 10.71 -2.80 5.58
C LEU A 78 10.83 -3.31 4.14
N LEU A 79 10.63 -2.46 3.14
CA LEU A 79 10.76 -2.88 1.74
C LEU A 79 12.21 -3.18 1.34
N ARG A 80 13.19 -2.50 1.96
CA ARG A 80 14.62 -2.65 1.63
C ARG A 80 15.25 -3.91 2.21
N ASP A 81 14.73 -4.45 3.30
CA ASP A 81 15.28 -5.67 3.89
C ASP A 81 15.03 -6.93 3.04
N GLY A 82 14.11 -6.84 2.06
CA GLY A 82 13.77 -7.92 1.14
C GLY A 82 13.06 -9.10 1.79
N LYS A 83 12.72 -9.00 3.08
CA LYS A 83 12.04 -10.01 3.89
C LYS A 83 10.60 -9.65 4.16
N HIS A 84 10.21 -8.38 3.98
CA HIS A 84 8.84 -7.95 4.17
C HIS A 84 8.14 -7.58 2.87
N TYR A 85 6.87 -7.92 2.85
CA TYR A 85 5.91 -7.54 1.83
C TYR A 85 4.88 -6.59 2.46
N VAL A 86 4.72 -5.40 1.88
CA VAL A 86 3.86 -4.36 2.44
C VAL A 86 2.69 -4.10 1.50
N ARG A 87 1.47 -4.17 2.03
CA ARG A 87 0.23 -3.80 1.34
C ARG A 87 -0.42 -2.59 1.98
N ALA A 88 -1.11 -1.81 1.17
CA ALA A 88 -1.98 -0.72 1.61
C ALA A 88 -3.43 -1.08 1.26
N VAL A 89 -4.26 -1.26 2.28
CA VAL A 89 -5.68 -1.58 2.13
C VAL A 89 -6.50 -0.31 2.32
N VAL A 90 -7.13 0.16 1.26
CA VAL A 90 -7.94 1.37 1.28
C VAL A 90 -9.16 1.18 2.18
N ARG A 91 -9.31 2.01 3.21
CA ARG A 91 -10.45 1.94 4.15
C ARG A 91 -11.47 3.04 3.90
N GLN A 92 -10.99 4.22 3.51
CA GLN A 92 -11.86 5.36 3.29
C GLN A 92 -11.33 6.18 2.12
N CYS A 93 -12.16 6.37 1.11
CA CYS A 93 -11.87 7.26 -0.02
C CYS A 93 -12.60 8.60 0.16
N GLN A 94 -11.92 9.69 -0.17
CA GLN A 94 -12.52 10.99 -0.39
C GLN A 94 -12.13 11.47 -1.78
N PHE A 95 -13.11 12.07 -2.45
CA PHE A 95 -12.96 12.59 -3.79
C PHE A 95 -13.25 14.08 -3.75
N GLY A 96 -12.43 14.86 -4.46
CA GLY A 96 -12.63 16.28 -4.60
C GLY A 96 -12.35 16.70 -6.03
N ASP A 97 -13.25 17.52 -6.57
CA ASP A 97 -12.99 18.29 -7.78
C ASP A 97 -11.97 19.38 -7.44
N LEU A 98 -10.88 19.41 -8.19
CA LEU A 98 -9.91 20.49 -8.18
C LEU A 98 -10.21 21.45 -9.33
N GLU A 99 -9.74 22.69 -9.19
CA GLU A 99 -9.86 23.70 -10.24
C GLU A 99 -9.29 23.20 -11.59
N GLY A 100 -9.98 23.57 -12.67
CA GLY A 100 -9.60 23.18 -14.03
C GLY A 100 -10.00 21.76 -14.43
N GLY A 101 -11.03 21.18 -13.80
CA GLY A 101 -11.55 19.85 -14.15
C GLY A 101 -10.62 18.70 -13.77
N LYS A 102 -9.72 18.94 -12.82
CA LYS A 102 -8.79 17.95 -12.30
C LYS A 102 -9.45 17.21 -11.14
N PHE A 103 -9.24 15.90 -11.04
CA PHE A 103 -9.80 15.08 -9.97
C PHE A 103 -8.70 14.74 -8.96
N ALA A 104 -8.87 15.10 -7.70
CA ALA A 104 -8.06 14.58 -6.61
C ALA A 104 -8.81 13.44 -5.93
N SER A 105 -8.13 12.31 -5.78
CA SER A 105 -8.57 11.26 -4.87
C SER A 105 -7.53 11.13 -3.78
N ILE A 106 -7.99 11.22 -2.53
CA ILE A 106 -7.21 10.89 -1.34
C ILE A 106 -7.90 9.72 -0.66
N CYS A 107 -7.14 8.76 -0.17
CA CYS A 107 -7.72 7.74 0.68
C CYS A 107 -6.85 7.47 1.90
N ILE A 108 -7.53 7.12 2.99
CA ILE A 108 -6.91 6.54 4.17
C ILE A 108 -6.80 5.05 3.91
N ALA A 109 -5.57 4.54 3.88
CA ALA A 109 -5.29 3.13 3.78
C ALA A 109 -4.63 2.61 5.07
N GLU A 110 -4.97 1.38 5.42
CA GLU A 110 -4.32 0.60 6.46
C GLU A 110 -3.12 -0.12 5.86
N LEU A 111 -1.95 0.06 6.46
CA LEU A 111 -0.77 -0.71 6.11
C LEU A 111 -0.85 -2.10 6.73
N GLN A 112 -0.60 -3.11 5.89
CA GLN A 112 -0.46 -4.48 6.30
C GLN A 112 0.92 -4.98 5.86
N VAL A 113 1.65 -5.58 6.79
CA VAL A 113 3.00 -6.08 6.55
C VAL A 113 2.98 -7.59 6.75
N GLU A 114 3.51 -8.32 5.78
CA GLU A 114 3.68 -9.77 5.80
C GLU A 114 5.16 -10.11 5.67
N CYS A 115 5.65 -11.13 6.38
CA CYS A 115 6.99 -11.66 6.13
C CYS A 115 6.95 -12.60 4.92
N LEU A 116 7.89 -12.41 4.00
CA LEU A 116 8.22 -13.37 2.96
C LEU A 116 9.09 -14.44 3.60
N ASN A 117 8.46 -15.48 4.16
CA ASN A 117 9.22 -16.63 4.65
C ASN A 117 9.95 -17.26 3.46
N GLY A 118 11.26 -17.49 3.64
CA GLY A 118 12.15 -17.93 2.56
C GLY A 118 11.60 -19.15 1.83
N VAL A 119 11.49 -19.02 0.51
CA VAL A 119 11.41 -20.17 -0.40
C VAL A 119 12.78 -20.80 -0.50
#